data_AF-A0AAN4YLC2-F1
#
_entry.id   AF-A0AAN4YLC2-F1
#
_cell.length_a   1.000
_cell.length_b   1.000
_cell.length_c   1.000
_cell.angle_alpha   90.00
_cell.angle_beta   90.00
_cell.angle_gamma   90.00
#
_symmetry.space_group_name_H-M   'P 1'
#
loop_
_entity.id
_entity.type
_entity.pdbx_description
1 polymer ?
#
loop_
_entity_poly.entity_id
_entity_poly.type
_entity_poly.pdbx_seq_one_letter_code
_entity_poly.pdbx_strand_id
1 'polypeptide(L)'
;MARTVEQLQLSVEEEHLSSHSQSGETLIRRMAFLKPSTSWREAEERRRVFWTVFLMDRFCSVSTGWNISLTSADVKRRLPCEGALWEQETEVRPPYFGISDARAASPHRPLLTESRMAADPKEQDCIGGFAYCIEATESLALVTNFFLHHALDIRDADKAQLWLMRFKELDLRMVQ
;
A
#
# COMPACT_ATOMS: atom_id res chain seq x y z
N MET A 1 -6.06 -13.19 -7.32
CA MET A 1 -6.61 -11.82 -7.29
C MET A 1 -5.54 -10.76 -7.53
N ALA A 2 -4.39 -10.80 -6.83
CA ALA A 2 -3.27 -9.88 -7.06
C ALA A 2 -2.83 -9.72 -8.53
N ARG A 3 -2.53 -10.83 -9.23
CA ARG A 3 -2.17 -10.77 -10.67
C ARG A 3 -3.25 -10.16 -11.55
N THR A 4 -4.52 -10.36 -11.20
CA THR A 4 -5.65 -9.82 -11.97
C THR A 4 -5.70 -8.31 -11.85
N VAL A 5 -5.54 -7.74 -10.64
CA VAL A 5 -5.53 -6.28 -10.47
C VAL A 5 -4.31 -5.63 -11.13
N GLU A 6 -3.17 -6.30 -11.18
CA GLU A 6 -2.01 -5.85 -11.95
C GLU A 6 -2.25 -5.90 -13.47
N GLN A 7 -2.84 -6.98 -13.98
CA GLN A 7 -3.20 -7.10 -15.40
C GLN A 7 -4.20 -6.01 -15.81
N LEU A 8 -5.16 -5.70 -14.95
CA LEU A 8 -6.13 -4.63 -15.15
C LEU A 8 -5.57 -3.23 -14.86
N GLN A 9 -4.30 -3.11 -14.45
CA GLN A 9 -3.64 -1.85 -14.09
C GLN A 9 -4.37 -1.07 -12.97
N LEU A 10 -5.04 -1.79 -12.07
CA LEU A 10 -5.75 -1.18 -10.95
C LEU A 10 -4.82 -0.79 -9.80
N SER A 11 -3.56 -1.23 -9.77
CA SER A 11 -2.61 -0.87 -8.69
C SER A 11 -1.94 0.50 -8.85
N VAL A 12 -2.22 1.21 -9.95
CA VAL A 12 -1.61 2.52 -10.27
C VAL A 12 -2.69 3.56 -10.60
N GLU A 13 -2.42 4.83 -10.31
CA GLU A 13 -3.27 5.94 -10.76
C GLU A 13 -3.17 6.14 -12.29
N GLU A 14 -4.27 6.55 -12.91
CA GLU A 14 -4.34 6.70 -14.39
C GLU A 14 -3.39 7.79 -14.90
N GLU A 15 -3.11 8.82 -14.10
CA GLU A 15 -2.13 9.88 -14.39
C GLU A 15 -0.73 9.33 -14.72
N HIS A 16 -0.32 8.25 -14.04
CA HIS A 16 0.94 7.56 -14.27
C HIS A 16 0.95 6.71 -15.54
N LEU A 17 -0.21 6.27 -16.02
CA LEU A 17 -0.34 5.53 -17.28
C LEU A 17 -0.19 6.45 -18.49
N SER A 18 -0.62 7.71 -18.37
CA SER A 18 -0.48 8.73 -19.40
C SER A 18 0.96 9.27 -19.53
N SER A 19 1.68 9.45 -18.42
CA SER A 19 3.05 10.03 -18.44
C SER A 19 4.09 9.11 -19.10
N HIS A 20 3.88 7.79 -19.10
CA HIS A 20 4.72 6.84 -19.83
C HIS A 20 4.64 6.96 -21.36
N SER A 21 3.75 7.79 -21.91
CA SER A 21 3.72 8.07 -23.35
C SER A 21 4.72 9.14 -23.80
N GLN A 22 5.34 9.90 -22.87
CA GLN A 22 6.14 11.09 -23.22
C GLN A 22 7.67 10.92 -23.08
N SER A 23 8.16 9.83 -22.50
CA SER A 23 9.60 9.65 -22.28
C SER A 23 10.06 8.23 -22.65
N GLY A 24 10.39 8.06 -23.93
CA GLY A 24 10.98 6.83 -24.50
C GLY A 24 9.93 5.84 -25.00
N GLU A 25 10.00 5.48 -26.28
CA GLU A 25 9.17 4.42 -26.85
C GLU A 25 9.58 3.08 -26.24
N THR A 26 8.75 2.52 -25.36
CA THR A 26 8.92 1.14 -24.90
C THR A 26 8.56 0.19 -26.03
N LEU A 27 9.48 -0.68 -26.44
CA LEU A 27 9.26 -1.67 -27.51
C LEU A 27 8.10 -2.64 -27.24
N ILE A 28 7.73 -2.82 -25.97
CA ILE A 28 6.60 -3.66 -25.54
C ILE A 28 5.79 -2.89 -24.51
N ARG A 29 4.50 -2.69 -24.78
CA ARG A 29 3.54 -2.11 -23.84
C ARG A 29 2.67 -3.23 -23.25
N ARG A 30 2.46 -3.19 -21.93
CA ARG A 30 1.52 -4.10 -21.27
C ARG A 30 0.11 -3.86 -21.81
N MET A 31 -0.64 -4.91 -22.11
CA MET A 31 -2.03 -4.77 -22.57
C MET A 31 -2.88 -4.10 -21.50
N ALA A 32 -3.60 -3.05 -21.87
CA ALA A 32 -4.61 -2.42 -21.04
C ALA A 32 -5.98 -3.01 -21.38
N PHE A 33 -6.55 -3.80 -20.46
CA PHE A 33 -7.84 -4.46 -20.66
C PHE A 33 -9.02 -3.52 -20.37
N LEU A 34 -8.84 -2.56 -19.46
CA LEU A 34 -9.85 -1.56 -19.14
C LEU A 34 -9.60 -0.30 -19.98
N LYS A 35 -10.69 0.30 -20.46
CA LYS A 35 -10.65 1.67 -20.99
C LYS A 35 -10.29 2.65 -19.87
N PRO A 36 -9.75 3.85 -20.16
CA PRO A 36 -9.62 4.90 -19.15
C PRO A 36 -10.95 5.17 -18.46
N SER A 37 -10.91 5.55 -17.19
CA SER A 37 -12.12 5.96 -16.48
C SER A 37 -12.76 7.17 -17.16
N THR A 38 -14.09 7.19 -17.18
CA THR A 38 -14.89 8.24 -17.85
C THR A 38 -15.36 9.32 -16.88
N SER A 39 -15.25 9.05 -15.57
CA SER A 39 -15.66 9.96 -14.51
C SER A 39 -14.81 9.75 -13.26
N TRP A 40 -14.78 10.76 -12.39
CA TRP A 40 -14.15 10.65 -11.07
C TRP A 40 -14.73 9.49 -10.25
N ARG A 41 -16.06 9.29 -10.32
CA ARG A 41 -16.74 8.18 -9.65
C ARG A 41 -16.20 6.82 -10.08
N GLU A 42 -16.05 6.61 -11.39
CA GLU A 42 -15.51 5.36 -11.93
C GLU A 42 -14.03 5.15 -11.50
N ALA A 43 -13.24 6.23 -11.47
CA ALA A 43 -11.86 6.17 -10.99
C ALA A 43 -11.77 5.77 -9.50
N GLU A 44 -12.68 6.30 -8.68
CA GLU A 44 -12.80 5.95 -7.25
C GLU A 44 -13.31 4.52 -7.05
N GLU A 45 -14.29 4.07 -7.84
CA GLU A 45 -14.75 2.68 -7.84
C GLU A 45 -13.60 1.70 -8.12
N ARG A 46 -12.79 1.98 -9.15
CA ARG A 46 -11.57 1.22 -9.47
C ARG A 46 -10.56 1.22 -8.32
N ARG A 47 -10.41 2.36 -7.63
CA ARG A 47 -9.52 2.51 -6.46
C ARG A 47 -9.99 1.63 -5.31
N ARG A 48 -11.29 1.63 -5.01
CA ARG A 48 -11.90 0.80 -3.96
C ARG A 48 -11.79 -0.70 -4.27
N VAL A 49 -11.96 -1.09 -5.54
CA VAL A 49 -11.76 -2.50 -5.98
C VAL A 49 -10.33 -2.94 -5.74
N PHE A 50 -9.33 -2.13 -6.13
CA PHE A 50 -7.93 -2.42 -5.85
C PHE A 50 -7.67 -2.60 -4.36
N TRP A 51 -8.12 -1.67 -3.51
CA TRP A 51 -7.88 -1.74 -2.07
C TRP A 51 -8.60 -2.90 -1.38
N THR A 52 -9.75 -3.32 -1.90
CA THR A 52 -10.42 -4.55 -1.43
C THR A 52 -9.55 -5.78 -1.70
N VAL A 53 -8.95 -5.87 -2.89
CA VAL A 53 -8.02 -6.96 -3.23
C VAL A 53 -6.74 -6.87 -2.40
N PHE A 54 -6.23 -5.67 -2.14
CA PHE A 54 -5.10 -5.45 -1.25
C PHE A 54 -5.36 -5.97 0.16
N LEU A 55 -6.50 -5.62 0.77
CA LEU A 55 -6.88 -6.12 2.09
C LEU A 55 -6.95 -7.66 2.10
N MET A 56 -7.54 -8.24 1.06
CA MET A 56 -7.63 -9.70 0.95
C MET A 56 -6.25 -10.37 0.86
N ASP A 57 -5.32 -9.80 0.09
CA ASP A 57 -3.93 -10.27 0.02
C ASP A 57 -3.29 -10.26 1.42
N ARG A 58 -3.44 -9.16 2.17
CA ARG A 58 -2.93 -9.05 3.54
C ARG A 58 -3.57 -10.04 4.51
N PHE A 59 -4.90 -10.16 4.51
CA PHE A 59 -5.59 -11.13 5.37
C PHE A 59 -5.17 -12.57 5.08
N CYS A 60 -5.06 -12.94 3.81
CA CYS A 60 -4.57 -14.27 3.43
C CYS A 60 -3.13 -14.48 3.92
N SER A 61 -2.21 -13.54 3.67
CA SER A 61 -0.82 -13.65 4.13
C SER A 61 -0.72 -13.75 5.65
N VAL A 62 -1.45 -12.91 6.39
CA VAL A 62 -1.47 -12.92 7.86
C VAL A 62 -2.01 -14.23 8.41
N SER A 63 -3.13 -14.73 7.87
CA SER A 63 -3.79 -15.93 8.39
C SER A 63 -3.07 -17.24 8.04
N THR A 64 -2.34 -17.28 6.93
CA THR A 64 -1.68 -18.50 6.44
C THR A 64 -0.17 -18.50 6.68
N GLY A 65 0.40 -17.36 7.07
CA GLY A 65 1.85 -17.14 7.11
C GLY A 65 2.51 -17.14 5.73
N TRP A 66 1.73 -17.02 4.66
CA TRP A 66 2.26 -17.00 3.30
C TRP A 66 2.75 -15.60 2.91
N ASN A 67 3.60 -15.55 1.89
CA ASN A 67 4.16 -14.29 1.40
C ASN A 67 3.07 -13.34 0.90
N ILE A 68 3.31 -12.04 1.10
CA ILE A 68 2.53 -10.96 0.52
C ILE A 68 2.74 -10.93 -1.00
N SER A 69 1.65 -10.83 -1.78
CA SER A 69 1.73 -10.78 -3.24
C SER A 69 1.87 -9.36 -3.78
N LEU A 70 1.14 -8.39 -3.19
CA LEU A 70 1.16 -6.99 -3.65
C LEU A 70 2.19 -6.19 -2.84
N THR A 71 3.33 -5.91 -3.43
CA THR A 71 4.46 -5.21 -2.78
C THR A 71 4.42 -3.70 -3.04
N SER A 72 5.25 -2.94 -2.35
CA SER A 72 5.40 -1.49 -2.56
C SER A 72 5.85 -1.14 -3.98
N ALA A 73 6.53 -2.04 -4.69
CA ALA A 73 6.92 -1.83 -6.08
C ALA A 73 5.71 -1.86 -7.03
N ASP A 74 4.67 -2.60 -6.68
CA ASP A 74 3.51 -2.87 -7.53
C ASP A 74 2.41 -1.83 -7.34
N VAL A 75 2.43 -1.09 -6.22
CA VAL A 75 1.35 -0.22 -5.78
C VAL A 75 1.77 1.25 -5.83
N LYS A 76 1.13 2.00 -6.74
CA LYS A 76 1.22 3.46 -6.85
C LYS A 76 -0.18 4.03 -6.96
N ARG A 77 -1.01 3.73 -5.97
CA ARG A 77 -2.42 4.10 -5.90
C ARG A 77 -2.67 5.01 -4.69
N ARG A 78 -3.55 6.00 -4.85
CA ARG A 78 -4.06 6.81 -3.75
C ARG A 78 -4.97 5.97 -2.85
N LEU A 79 -5.07 6.33 -1.57
CA LEU A 79 -6.06 5.76 -0.64
C LEU A 79 -7.48 6.05 -1.13
N PRO A 80 -8.48 5.23 -0.77
CA PRO A 80 -9.88 5.54 -1.07
C PRO A 80 -10.32 6.76 -0.26
N CYS A 81 -11.23 7.57 -0.82
CA CYS A 81 -11.79 8.69 -0.06
C CYS A 81 -12.82 8.23 0.98
N GLU A 82 -13.26 9.15 1.83
CA GLU A 82 -14.37 8.92 2.77
C GLU A 82 -15.65 8.52 2.01
N GLY A 83 -16.41 7.57 2.56
CA GLY A 83 -17.58 6.99 1.91
C GLY A 83 -18.67 8.01 1.62
N ALA A 84 -18.86 8.98 2.52
CA ALA A 84 -19.84 10.06 2.33
C ALA A 84 -19.48 10.97 1.14
N LEU A 85 -18.18 11.26 0.93
CA LEU A 85 -17.72 12.06 -0.21
C LEU A 85 -17.92 11.30 -1.52
N TRP A 86 -17.69 9.98 -1.52
CA TRP A 86 -17.96 9.12 -2.67
C TRP A 86 -19.45 9.04 -3.01
N GLU A 87 -20.32 8.85 -2.01
CA GLU A 87 -21.78 8.79 -2.20
C GLU A 87 -22.35 10.09 -2.78
N GLN A 88 -21.78 11.23 -2.39
CA GLN A 88 -22.14 12.55 -2.90
C GLN A 88 -21.47 12.90 -4.23
N GLU A 89 -20.66 12.00 -4.79
CA GLU A 89 -19.83 12.23 -5.99
C GLU A 89 -18.96 13.50 -5.90
N THR A 90 -18.52 13.85 -4.69
CA THR A 90 -17.66 15.01 -4.48
C THR A 90 -16.23 14.66 -4.86
N GLU A 91 -15.76 15.27 -5.94
CA GLU A 91 -14.39 15.07 -6.41
C GLU A 91 -13.37 15.54 -5.38
N VAL A 92 -12.58 14.59 -4.90
CA VAL A 92 -11.47 14.82 -3.96
C VAL A 92 -10.24 14.03 -4.38
N ARG A 93 -9.09 14.42 -3.83
CA ARG A 93 -7.78 13.85 -4.14
C ARG A 93 -7.14 13.30 -2.86
N PRO A 94 -7.40 12.03 -2.51
CA PRO A 94 -6.80 11.39 -1.34
C PRO A 94 -5.29 11.19 -1.52
N PRO A 95 -4.50 11.10 -0.45
CA PRO A 95 -3.05 10.95 -0.53
C PRO A 95 -2.66 9.55 -1.04
N TYR A 96 -1.40 9.42 -1.50
CA TYR A 96 -0.83 8.11 -1.80
C TYR A 96 -0.63 7.29 -0.52
N PHE A 97 -0.81 5.97 -0.63
CA PHE A 97 -0.45 5.07 0.47
C PHE A 97 1.02 4.66 0.36
N GLY A 98 1.80 4.88 1.41
CA GLY A 98 3.12 4.26 1.54
C GLY A 98 2.94 2.79 1.91
N ILE A 99 3.57 1.86 1.19
CA ILE A 99 3.64 0.45 1.60
C ILE A 99 5.09 0.16 2.01
N SER A 100 5.25 -0.57 3.10
CA SER A 100 6.59 -0.93 3.58
C SER A 100 7.19 -2.02 2.70
N ASP A 101 8.40 -1.81 2.20
CA ASP A 101 9.16 -2.86 1.52
C ASP A 101 9.95 -3.67 2.56
N ALA A 102 9.57 -4.94 2.75
CA ALA A 102 10.30 -5.85 3.64
C ALA A 102 11.71 -6.17 3.12
N ARG A 103 11.99 -5.98 1.82
CA ARG A 103 13.26 -6.34 1.18
C ARG A 103 14.19 -5.16 0.94
N ALA A 104 13.67 -3.94 0.85
CA ALA A 104 14.45 -2.72 0.65
C ALA A 104 14.73 -1.95 1.97
N ALA A 105 14.80 -2.66 3.11
CA ALA A 105 15.07 -2.09 4.41
C ALA A 105 16.45 -1.43 4.49
N SER A 106 16.57 -0.22 3.95
CA SER A 106 17.45 0.80 4.49
C SER A 106 16.92 1.18 5.88
N PRO A 107 17.76 1.21 6.93
CA PRO A 107 17.35 1.51 8.30
C PRO A 107 16.81 2.95 8.52
N HIS A 108 16.68 3.77 7.46
CA HIS A 108 16.38 5.20 7.58
C HIS A 108 15.11 5.70 6.88
N ARG A 109 14.19 4.83 6.42
CA ARG A 109 12.97 5.32 5.75
C ARG A 109 11.65 4.84 6.38
N PRO A 110 11.02 5.63 7.26
CA PRO A 110 9.64 5.43 7.67
C PRO A 110 8.70 5.89 6.55
N LEU A 111 8.20 4.94 5.75
CA LEU A 111 7.45 5.25 4.51
C LEU A 111 5.96 5.52 4.72
N LEU A 112 5.34 4.98 5.78
CA LEU A 112 3.92 5.22 6.07
C LEU A 112 3.68 6.70 6.44
N THR A 113 4.60 7.28 7.21
CA THR A 113 4.53 8.65 7.74
C THR A 113 5.01 9.71 6.74
N GLU A 114 6.04 9.45 5.93
CA GLU A 114 6.47 10.41 4.88
C GLU A 114 5.32 10.75 3.92
N SER A 115 4.48 9.76 3.56
CA SER A 115 3.34 9.99 2.67
C SER A 115 2.25 10.87 3.31
N ARG A 116 2.04 10.77 4.64
CA ARG A 116 1.10 11.63 5.38
C ARG A 116 1.66 13.03 5.60
N MET A 117 2.94 13.16 5.92
CA MET A 117 3.59 14.46 6.16
C MET A 117 3.81 15.27 4.88
N ALA A 118 3.90 14.60 3.72
CA ALA A 118 4.01 15.26 2.42
C ALA A 118 2.64 15.62 1.81
N ALA A 119 1.54 15.11 2.37
CA ALA A 119 0.20 15.41 1.89
C ALA A 119 -0.24 16.82 2.33
N ASP A 120 -0.90 17.56 1.43
CA ASP A 120 -1.60 18.80 1.81
C ASP A 120 -2.67 18.44 2.86
N PRO A 121 -2.84 19.23 3.95
CA PRO A 121 -3.91 19.03 4.93
C PRO A 121 -5.28 18.72 4.31
N LYS A 122 -5.59 19.35 3.17
CA LYS A 122 -6.84 19.11 2.42
C LYS A 122 -6.94 17.71 1.82
N GLU A 123 -5.82 17.09 1.43
CA GLU A 123 -5.81 15.69 0.97
C GLU A 123 -6.08 14.75 2.17
N GLN A 124 -5.61 15.11 3.36
CA GLN A 124 -5.78 14.28 4.55
C GLN A 124 -7.20 14.35 5.13
N ASP A 125 -7.92 15.46 4.90
CA ASP A 125 -9.33 15.62 5.31
C ASP A 125 -10.31 14.77 4.47
N CYS A 126 -9.87 14.17 3.37
CA CYS A 126 -10.74 13.42 2.47
C CYS A 126 -10.66 11.88 2.61
N ILE A 127 -9.85 11.36 3.53
CA ILE A 127 -9.80 9.93 3.85
C ILE A 127 -10.76 9.56 4.97
N GLY A 128 -11.16 8.29 5.00
CA GLY A 128 -12.18 7.81 5.91
C GLY A 128 -11.93 6.44 6.49
N GLY A 129 -12.99 5.86 7.06
CA GLY A 129 -12.93 4.53 7.71
C GLY A 129 -12.27 3.45 6.85
N PHE A 130 -12.52 3.44 5.53
CA PHE A 130 -11.91 2.47 4.63
C PHE A 130 -10.39 2.63 4.51
N ALA A 131 -9.91 3.87 4.41
CA ALA A 131 -8.48 4.19 4.38
C ALA A 131 -7.80 3.76 5.69
N TYR A 132 -8.39 4.06 6.84
CA TYR A 132 -7.87 3.63 8.13
C TYR A 132 -7.85 2.11 8.30
N CYS A 133 -8.84 1.40 7.76
CA CYS A 133 -8.82 -0.07 7.75
C CYS A 133 -7.64 -0.63 6.93
N ILE A 134 -7.30 0.00 5.80
CA ILE A 134 -6.14 -0.35 4.98
C ILE A 134 -4.84 -0.13 5.77
N GLU A 135 -4.68 1.04 6.39
CA GLU A 135 -3.53 1.38 7.23
C GLU A 135 -3.35 0.35 8.36
N ALA A 136 -4.40 0.10 9.14
CA ALA A 136 -4.36 -0.83 10.26
C ALA A 136 -4.05 -2.26 9.81
N THR A 137 -4.57 -2.69 8.66
CA THR A 137 -4.32 -4.02 8.10
C THR A 137 -2.89 -4.18 7.61
N GLU A 138 -2.30 -3.15 7.00
CA GLU A 138 -0.88 -3.14 6.64
C GLU A 138 0.00 -3.21 7.89
N SER A 139 -0.32 -2.44 8.95
CA SER A 139 0.39 -2.53 10.23
C SER A 139 0.33 -3.94 10.83
N LEU A 140 -0.85 -4.57 10.82
CA LEU A 140 -1.02 -5.95 11.27
C LEU A 140 -0.17 -6.94 10.44
N ALA A 141 -0.11 -6.73 9.12
CA ALA A 141 0.71 -7.55 8.23
C ALA A 141 2.21 -7.40 8.54
N LEU A 142 2.69 -6.19 8.83
CA LEU A 142 4.08 -5.94 9.21
C LEU A 142 4.47 -6.63 10.51
N VAL A 143 3.63 -6.52 11.53
CA VAL A 143 3.82 -7.20 12.82
C VAL A 143 3.86 -8.71 12.62
N THR A 144 2.86 -9.26 11.91
CA THR A 144 2.78 -10.70 11.67
C THR A 144 4.00 -11.22 10.92
N ASN A 145 4.40 -10.53 9.85
CA ASN A 145 5.54 -10.90 9.03
C ASN A 145 6.86 -10.84 9.81
N PHE A 146 7.02 -9.86 10.70
CA PHE A 146 8.18 -9.78 11.59
C PHE A 146 8.31 -11.02 12.46
N PHE A 147 7.25 -11.42 13.16
CA PHE A 147 7.29 -12.58 14.05
C PHE A 147 7.44 -13.91 13.31
N LEU A 148 6.95 -14.01 12.07
CA LEU A 148 7.15 -15.19 11.22
C LEU A 148 8.60 -15.39 10.78
N HIS A 149 9.33 -14.29 10.51
CA HIS A 149 10.69 -14.35 9.96
C HIS A 149 11.80 -14.12 10.99
N HIS A 150 11.49 -13.64 12.20
CA HIS A 150 12.45 -13.36 13.24
C HIS A 150 12.16 -14.19 14.49
N ALA A 151 12.68 -15.41 14.53
CA ALA A 151 12.63 -16.26 15.72
C ALA A 151 13.51 -15.67 16.83
N LEU A 152 12.99 -15.63 18.06
CA LEU A 152 13.71 -15.23 19.26
C LEU A 152 14.40 -16.45 19.89
N ASP A 153 15.73 -16.41 19.94
CA ASP A 153 16.53 -17.41 20.66
C ASP A 153 17.04 -16.80 21.98
N ILE A 154 16.40 -17.16 23.10
CA ILE A 154 16.70 -16.61 24.43
C ILE A 154 18.00 -17.20 24.99
N ARG A 155 18.50 -18.31 24.42
CA ARG A 155 19.71 -18.98 24.90
C ARG A 155 20.98 -18.30 24.39
N ASP A 156 20.86 -17.51 23.34
CA ASP A 156 21.94 -16.80 22.67
C ASP A 156 21.73 -15.29 22.85
N ALA A 157 22.51 -14.70 23.76
CA ALA A 157 22.38 -13.29 24.12
C ALA A 157 22.62 -12.35 22.92
N ASP A 158 23.54 -12.71 22.02
CA ASP A 158 23.86 -11.90 20.84
C ASP A 158 22.71 -11.93 19.83
N LYS A 159 22.12 -13.11 19.59
CA LYS A 159 20.92 -13.23 18.74
C LYS A 159 19.72 -12.53 19.35
N ALA A 160 19.50 -12.64 20.65
CA ALA A 160 18.43 -11.95 21.35
C ALA A 160 18.58 -10.43 21.25
N GLN A 161 19.81 -9.91 21.36
CA GLN A 161 20.08 -8.49 21.20
C GLN A 161 19.81 -8.02 19.76
N LEU A 162 20.24 -8.76 18.74
CA LEU A 162 19.94 -8.45 17.34
C LEU A 162 18.43 -8.46 17.06
N TRP A 163 17.71 -9.43 17.60
CA TRP A 163 16.25 -9.49 17.50
C TRP A 163 15.60 -8.25 18.12
N LEU A 164 16.05 -7.84 19.32
CA LEU A 164 15.53 -6.65 20.00
C LEU A 164 15.80 -5.37 19.20
N MET A 165 16.96 -5.25 18.55
CA MET A 165 17.24 -4.11 17.66
C MET A 165 16.22 -4.05 16.52
N ARG A 166 15.97 -5.17 15.85
CA ARG A 166 14.97 -5.23 14.75
C ARG A 166 13.55 -4.97 15.25
N PHE A 167 13.20 -5.45 16.44
CA PHE A 167 11.90 -5.17 17.05
C PHE A 167 11.72 -3.67 17.33
N LYS A 168 12.75 -2.99 17.85
CA LYS A 168 12.72 -1.54 18.05
C LYS A 168 12.58 -0.77 16.74
N GLU A 169 13.22 -1.23 15.66
CA GLU A 169 13.03 -0.63 14.33
C GLU A 169 11.58 -0.76 13.85
N LEU A 170 10.94 -1.91 14.07
CA LEU A 170 9.53 -2.11 13.77
C LEU A 170 8.64 -1.18 14.61
N ASP A 171 8.88 -1.10 15.93
CA ASP A 171 8.12 -0.27 16.86
C ASP A 171 8.19 1.22 16.47
N LEU A 172 9.39 1.73 16.18
CA LEU A 172 9.57 3.10 15.71
C LEU A 172 8.82 3.40 14.41
N ARG A 173 8.68 2.41 13.51
CA ARG A 173 7.93 2.58 12.26
C ARG A 173 6.41 2.58 12.46
N MET A 174 5.90 2.06 13.58
CA MET A 174 4.47 1.97 13.86
C MET A 174 3.92 3.13 14.68
N VAL A 175 4.76 3.80 15.46
CA VAL A 175 4.37 4.90 16.36
C VAL A 175 4.37 6.28 15.66
N GLN A 176 5.00 6.37 14.48
CA GLN A 176 5.06 7.57 13.64
C GLN A 176 3.91 7.61 12.63
#